data_AF-A0A7Y2FRV4-F1
#
_entry.id   AF-A0A7Y2FRV4-F1
#
_cell.length_a   1.000
_cell.length_b   1.000
_cell.length_c   1.000
_cell.angle_alpha   90.00
_cell.angle_beta   90.00
_cell.angle_gamma   90.00
#
_symmetry.space_group_name_H-M   'P 1'
#
loop_
_entity.id
_entity.type
_entity.pdbx_description
1 polymer ?
#
loop_
_entity_poly.entity_id
_entity_poly.type
_entity_poly.pdbx_seq_one_letter_code
_entity_poly.pdbx_strand_id
1 'polypeptide(L)'
;IQPYQNIPFIIQAMGEWGMVKADPLTHPLRLHFIRREFGALEGITSNCAGRFAVGDDISHADCFLVPQIRNALLAGIDLPGEFPTLSRIFDNMLAVPEVAGVIEKAGGVVQKLVFDEDKFEVYAGDE
;
A
#
# COMPACT_ATOMS: atom_id res chain seq x y z
N ILE A 1 -10.83 0.78 2.95
CA ILE A 1 -9.78 -0.28 2.92
C ILE A 1 -10.05 -1.15 4.13
N GLN A 2 -10.90 -2.16 3.92
CA GLN A 2 -11.63 -2.84 4.98
C GLN A 2 -11.61 -4.36 4.76
N PRO A 3 -11.62 -5.17 5.84
CA PRO A 3 -11.54 -6.65 5.82
C PRO A 3 -12.49 -7.36 4.84
N TYR A 4 -13.61 -6.74 4.49
CA TYR A 4 -14.61 -7.28 3.56
C TYR A 4 -14.15 -7.40 2.09
N GLN A 5 -13.14 -6.63 1.65
CA GLN A 5 -12.63 -6.75 0.26
C GLN A 5 -11.78 -8.01 0.03
N ASN A 6 -11.44 -8.74 1.09
CA ASN A 6 -10.65 -9.97 1.03
C ASN A 6 -11.50 -11.25 0.90
N ILE A 7 -12.82 -11.15 0.74
CA ILE A 7 -13.67 -12.35 0.56
C ILE A 7 -13.28 -13.17 -0.68
N PRO A 8 -13.04 -12.57 -1.87
CA PRO A 8 -12.51 -13.31 -3.02
C PRO A 8 -11.10 -13.89 -2.77
N PHE A 9 -10.29 -13.23 -1.93
CA PHE A 9 -8.98 -13.72 -1.52
C PHE A 9 -9.07 -15.00 -0.68
N ILE A 10 -9.99 -15.07 0.27
CA ILE A 10 -10.22 -16.28 1.07
C ILE A 10 -10.66 -17.43 0.16
N ILE A 11 -11.57 -17.16 -0.78
CA ILE A 11 -12.06 -18.17 -1.74
C ILE A 11 -10.93 -18.69 -2.64
N GLN A 12 -10.06 -17.81 -3.15
CA GLN A 12 -8.97 -18.21 -4.06
C GLN A 12 -7.79 -18.85 -3.33
N ALA A 13 -7.46 -18.38 -2.11
CA ALA A 13 -6.45 -18.99 -1.24
C ALA A 13 -6.83 -20.40 -0.79
N MET A 14 -8.11 -20.65 -0.51
CA MET A 14 -8.64 -21.97 -0.18
C MET A 14 -8.76 -22.90 -1.41
N GLY A 15 -8.97 -22.35 -2.61
CA GLY A 15 -9.22 -23.12 -3.82
C GLY A 15 -7.97 -23.48 -4.62
N GLU A 16 -7.29 -22.49 -5.20
CA GLU A 16 -6.25 -22.72 -6.21
C GLU A 16 -4.84 -22.87 -5.64
N TRP A 17 -4.58 -22.39 -4.41
CA TRP A 17 -3.21 -22.04 -4.02
C TRP A 17 -2.52 -22.93 -2.99
N GLY A 18 -3.19 -23.90 -2.34
CA GLY A 18 -2.55 -24.86 -1.42
C GLY A 18 -1.45 -24.22 -0.55
N MET A 19 -1.79 -23.12 0.12
CA MET A 19 -0.89 -21.98 0.45
C MET A 19 0.57 -22.34 0.80
N VAL A 20 1.49 -21.70 0.07
CA VAL A 20 2.94 -21.68 0.36
C VAL A 20 3.22 -20.85 1.61
N LYS A 21 3.92 -21.43 2.59
CA LYS A 21 4.46 -20.70 3.75
C LYS A 21 5.58 -19.77 3.28
N ALA A 22 5.24 -18.53 2.92
CA ALA A 22 6.20 -17.48 2.55
C ALA A 22 6.07 -16.28 3.49
N ASP A 23 7.11 -15.44 3.54
CA ASP A 23 7.11 -14.20 4.32
C ASP A 23 5.89 -13.32 3.92
N PRO A 24 5.03 -12.92 4.88
CA PRO A 24 3.87 -12.08 4.62
C PRO A 24 4.18 -10.77 3.89
N LEU A 25 5.39 -10.22 4.05
CA LEU A 25 5.83 -9.00 3.40
C LEU A 25 6.15 -9.19 1.92
N THR A 26 6.57 -10.38 1.50
CA THR A 26 6.94 -10.63 0.09
C THR A 26 5.95 -11.56 -0.61
N HIS A 27 4.89 -11.96 0.08
CA HIS A 27 3.89 -12.90 -0.44
C HIS A 27 3.31 -12.39 -1.78
N PRO A 28 3.29 -13.21 -2.86
CA PRO A 28 2.81 -12.80 -4.18
C PRO A 28 1.40 -12.17 -4.17
N LEU A 29 0.56 -12.59 -3.23
CA LEU A 29 -0.80 -12.06 -3.05
C LEU A 29 -0.81 -10.62 -2.56
N ARG A 30 0.12 -10.25 -1.67
CA ARG A 30 0.28 -8.87 -1.23
C ARG A 30 0.54 -7.97 -2.44
N LEU A 31 1.45 -8.38 -3.32
CA LEU A 31 1.75 -7.64 -4.56
C LEU A 31 0.56 -7.58 -5.51
N HIS A 32 -0.17 -8.68 -5.68
CA HIS A 32 -1.36 -8.72 -6.54
C HIS A 32 -2.41 -7.69 -6.11
N PHE A 33 -2.78 -7.63 -4.82
CA PHE A 33 -3.79 -6.69 -4.35
C PHE A 33 -3.32 -5.25 -4.42
N ILE A 34 -2.07 -4.97 -4.03
CA ILE A 34 -1.53 -3.62 -4.13
C ILE A 34 -1.61 -3.14 -5.57
N ARG A 35 -1.16 -3.94 -6.55
CA ARG A 35 -1.22 -3.57 -7.97
C ARG A 35 -2.65 -3.38 -8.48
N ARG A 36 -3.57 -4.27 -8.11
CA ARG A 36 -4.99 -4.17 -8.51
C ARG A 36 -5.62 -2.88 -7.99
N GLU A 37 -5.41 -2.58 -6.72
CA GLU A 37 -6.00 -1.42 -6.05
C GLU A 37 -5.36 -0.11 -6.52
N PHE A 38 -4.04 -0.08 -6.65
CA PHE A 38 -3.32 1.08 -7.17
C PHE A 38 -3.64 1.32 -8.63
N GLY A 39 -3.85 0.29 -9.44
CA GLY A 39 -4.30 0.44 -10.82
C GLY A 39 -5.66 1.13 -10.92
N ALA A 40 -6.61 0.76 -10.05
CA ALA A 40 -7.90 1.45 -10.00
C ALA A 40 -7.75 2.91 -9.53
N LEU A 41 -6.90 3.15 -8.53
CA LEU A 41 -6.68 4.48 -7.96
C LEU A 41 -5.95 5.42 -8.92
N GLU A 42 -4.94 4.93 -9.64
CA GLU A 42 -4.26 5.63 -10.74
C GLU A 42 -5.28 6.03 -11.83
N GLY A 43 -6.17 5.11 -12.20
CA GLY A 43 -7.26 5.40 -13.13
C GLY A 43 -8.21 6.49 -12.64
N ILE A 44 -8.60 6.50 -11.37
CA ILE A 44 -9.48 7.54 -10.81
C ILE A 44 -8.74 8.88 -10.72
N THR A 45 -7.55 8.88 -10.11
CA THR A 45 -6.77 10.10 -9.85
C THR A 45 -6.28 10.77 -11.12
N SER A 46 -5.95 10.02 -12.18
CA SER A 46 -5.58 10.61 -13.48
C SER A 46 -6.66 11.54 -14.07
N ASN A 47 -7.93 11.40 -13.65
CA ASN A 47 -9.02 12.25 -14.12
C ASN A 47 -9.27 13.52 -13.28
N CYS A 48 -8.74 13.58 -12.05
CA CYS A 48 -9.04 14.68 -11.12
C CYS A 48 -7.82 15.27 -10.42
N ALA A 49 -6.66 14.64 -10.51
CA ALA A 49 -5.43 15.11 -9.89
C ALA A 49 -4.90 16.35 -10.61
N GLY A 50 -4.74 17.45 -9.87
CA GLY A 50 -3.88 18.56 -10.25
C GLY A 50 -2.51 18.32 -9.62
N ARG A 51 -2.00 19.27 -8.84
CA ARG A 51 -0.80 19.10 -8.01
C ARG A 51 -0.93 17.97 -6.98
N PHE A 52 -2.10 17.79 -6.38
CA PHE A 52 -2.38 16.75 -5.37
C PHE A 52 -3.44 15.77 -5.88
N ALA A 53 -3.92 14.85 -5.04
CA ALA A 53 -4.84 13.79 -5.45
C ALA A 53 -6.15 14.30 -6.07
N VAL A 54 -6.60 15.51 -5.70
CA VAL A 54 -7.77 16.17 -6.29
C VAL A 54 -7.47 17.67 -6.45
N GLY A 55 -7.27 18.13 -7.69
CA GLY A 55 -6.92 19.52 -7.98
C GLY A 55 -5.54 19.93 -7.43
N ASP A 56 -5.37 21.22 -7.15
CA ASP A 56 -4.07 21.81 -6.81
C ASP A 56 -3.85 22.05 -5.31
N ASP A 57 -4.86 21.76 -4.48
CA ASP A 57 -4.81 21.88 -3.02
C ASP A 57 -4.82 20.51 -2.33
N ILE A 58 -4.23 20.43 -1.14
CA ILE A 58 -4.24 19.20 -0.34
C ILE A 58 -5.68 18.91 0.10
N SER A 59 -6.10 17.66 -0.11
CA SER A 59 -7.43 17.18 0.20
C SER A 59 -7.40 15.99 1.16
N HIS A 60 -8.57 15.56 1.62
CA HIS A 60 -8.68 14.32 2.39
C HIS A 60 -8.15 13.10 1.63
N ALA A 61 -8.22 13.09 0.29
CA ALA A 61 -7.71 11.98 -0.51
C ALA A 61 -6.21 11.78 -0.28
N ASP A 62 -5.43 12.85 -0.15
CA ASP A 62 -3.99 12.81 0.09
C ASP A 62 -3.65 12.21 1.47
N CYS A 63 -4.46 12.52 2.48
CA CYS A 63 -4.31 11.96 3.83
C CYS A 63 -4.46 10.42 3.85
N PHE A 64 -5.32 9.87 3.00
CA PHE A 64 -5.47 8.42 2.86
C PHE A 64 -4.46 7.81 1.88
N LEU A 65 -4.04 8.56 0.85
CA LEU A 65 -3.15 8.06 -0.19
C LEU A 65 -1.71 7.90 0.31
N VAL A 66 -1.17 8.87 1.05
CA VAL A 66 0.23 8.88 1.52
C VAL A 66 0.59 7.61 2.31
N PRO A 67 -0.18 7.18 3.33
CA PRO A 67 0.12 5.94 4.06
C PRO A 67 0.06 4.69 3.18
N GLN A 68 -0.85 4.63 2.20
CA GLN A 68 -0.97 3.47 1.32
C GLN A 68 0.21 3.36 0.36
N ILE A 69 0.66 4.50 -0.19
CA ILE A 69 1.86 4.52 -1.04
C ILE A 69 3.08 4.04 -0.26
N ARG A 70 3.25 4.47 1.01
CA ARG A 70 4.33 3.96 1.87
C ARG A 70 4.28 2.44 2.04
N ASN A 71 3.09 1.85 2.19
CA ASN A 71 2.91 0.40 2.26
C ASN A 71 3.25 -0.30 0.92
N ALA A 72 2.89 0.29 -0.22
CA ALA A 72 3.27 -0.22 -1.54
C ALA A 72 4.79 -0.20 -1.76
N LEU A 73 5.46 0.88 -1.37
CA LEU A 73 6.92 0.97 -1.42
C LEU A 73 7.58 -0.08 -0.52
N LEU A 74 7.02 -0.33 0.67
CA LEU A 74 7.47 -1.42 1.54
C LEU A 74 7.26 -2.82 0.91
N ALA A 75 6.28 -2.97 0.02
CA ALA A 75 6.10 -4.21 -0.75
C ALA A 75 7.06 -4.32 -1.94
N GLY A 76 7.88 -3.30 -2.22
CA GLY A 76 8.78 -3.28 -3.36
C GLY A 76 8.10 -2.97 -4.69
N ILE A 77 6.94 -2.31 -4.66
CA ILE A 77 6.30 -1.79 -5.89
C ILE A 77 7.15 -0.67 -6.47
N ASP A 78 7.39 -0.72 -7.78
CA ASP A 78 8.01 0.35 -8.53
C ASP A 78 6.97 1.43 -8.85
N LEU A 79 6.72 2.32 -7.88
CA LEU A 79 5.67 3.33 -8.00
C LEU A 79 5.84 4.24 -9.23
N PRO A 80 7.03 4.79 -9.56
CA PRO A 80 7.19 5.61 -10.77
C PRO A 80 6.94 4.84 -12.07
N GLY A 81 7.34 3.57 -12.14
CA GLY A 81 7.18 2.74 -13.33
C GLY A 81 5.76 2.20 -13.52
N GLU A 82 5.06 1.89 -12.43
CA GLU A 82 3.73 1.26 -12.47
C GLU A 82 2.58 2.29 -12.33
N PHE A 83 2.76 3.36 -11.55
CA PHE A 83 1.70 4.31 -11.16
C PHE A 83 2.19 5.77 -11.18
N PRO A 84 2.43 6.35 -12.37
CA PRO A 84 3.10 7.65 -12.52
C PRO A 84 2.32 8.82 -11.91
N THR A 85 0.98 8.81 -11.96
CA THR A 85 0.16 9.86 -11.34
C THR A 85 0.29 9.80 -9.82
N LEU A 86 0.15 8.60 -9.23
CA LEU A 86 0.33 8.41 -7.79
C LEU A 86 1.74 8.77 -7.34
N SER A 87 2.77 8.44 -8.14
CA SER A 87 4.16 8.83 -7.88
C SER A 87 4.31 10.35 -7.81
N ARG A 88 3.79 11.07 -8.81
CA ARG A 88 3.87 12.54 -8.85
C ARG A 88 3.14 13.19 -7.67
N ILE A 89 1.96 12.70 -7.31
CA ILE A 89 1.20 13.19 -6.14
C ILE A 89 2.02 12.95 -4.87
N PHE A 90 2.63 11.78 -4.73
CA PHE A 90 3.43 11.45 -3.57
C PHE A 90 4.66 12.35 -3.44
N ASP A 91 5.39 12.59 -4.53
CA ASP A 91 6.53 13.50 -4.54
C ASP A 91 6.11 14.92 -4.14
N ASN A 92 4.96 15.39 -4.63
CA ASN A 92 4.41 16.68 -4.23
C ASN A 92 4.04 16.73 -2.75
N MET A 93 3.50 15.64 -2.19
CA MET A 93 3.22 15.52 -0.75
C MET A 93 4.49 15.47 0.09
N LEU A 94 5.57 14.82 -0.38
CA LEU A 94 6.86 14.80 0.30
C LEU A 94 7.54 16.17 0.32
N ALA A 95 7.23 17.04 -0.64
CA ALA A 95 7.72 18.42 -0.66
C ALA A 95 7.01 19.35 0.34
N VAL A 96 5.91 18.89 0.97
CA VAL A 96 5.18 19.65 2.00
C VAL A 96 5.86 19.45 3.35
N PRO A 97 6.38 20.51 4.01
CA PRO A 97 7.19 20.38 5.24
C PRO A 97 6.48 19.64 6.38
N GLU A 98 5.19 19.87 6.56
CA GLU A 98 4.37 19.24 7.59
C GLU A 98 4.27 17.73 7.37
N VAL A 99 4.10 17.32 6.11
CA VAL A 99 4.01 15.91 5.73
C VAL A 99 5.37 15.24 5.85
N ALA A 100 6.43 15.88 5.35
CA ALA A 100 7.80 15.39 5.46
C ALA A 100 8.20 15.16 6.92
N GLY A 101 7.92 16.13 7.80
CA GLY A 101 8.22 16.01 9.23
C GLY A 101 7.44 14.89 9.93
N VAL A 102 6.20 14.60 9.52
CA VAL A 102 5.44 13.45 10.03
C VAL A 102 6.01 12.14 9.52
N ILE A 103 6.36 12.06 8.23
CA ILE A 103 6.94 10.86 7.62
C ILE A 103 8.29 10.52 8.25
N GLU A 104 9.14 11.50 8.50
CA GLU A 104 10.42 11.32 9.19
C GLU A 104 10.20 10.75 10.60
N LYS A 105 9.31 11.35 11.39
CA LYS A 105 8.94 10.84 12.73
C LYS A 105 8.35 9.44 12.71
N ALA A 106 7.66 9.09 11.61
CA ALA A 106 7.06 7.77 11.41
C ALA A 106 8.03 6.73 10.84
N GLY A 107 9.35 7.01 10.82
CA GLY A 107 10.36 6.06 10.37
C GLY A 107 10.68 6.13 8.88
N GLY A 108 10.41 7.27 8.24
CA GLY A 108 10.76 7.56 6.86
C GLY A 108 9.72 7.10 5.82
N VAL A 109 10.06 7.32 4.54
CA VAL A 109 9.20 7.00 3.39
C VAL A 109 8.87 5.52 3.33
N VAL A 110 9.88 4.66 3.54
CA VAL A 110 9.69 3.21 3.67
C VAL A 110 9.91 2.84 5.13
N GLN A 111 8.81 2.68 5.86
CA GLN A 111 8.87 2.21 7.24
C GLN A 111 8.92 0.69 7.25
N LYS A 112 9.96 0.12 7.88
CA LYS A 112 10.04 -1.32 8.12
C LYS A 112 8.88 -1.75 9.01
N LEU A 113 8.14 -2.78 8.60
CA LEU A 113 7.11 -3.37 9.45
C LEU A 113 7.82 -3.93 10.70
N VAL A 114 7.52 -3.37 11.87
CA VAL A 114 7.94 -3.97 13.13
C VAL A 114 6.93 -5.05 13.44
N PHE A 115 7.31 -6.28 13.12
CA PHE A 115 6.54 -7.47 13.38
C PHE A 115 6.97 -8.09 14.71
N ASP A 116 5.99 -8.54 15.48
CA ASP A 116 6.18 -9.31 16.71
C ASP A 116 6.07 -10.78 16.32
N GLU A 117 7.22 -11.44 16.14
CA GLU A 117 7.32 -12.83 15.66
C GLU A 117 6.50 -13.80 16.52
N ASP A 118 6.47 -13.55 17.82
CA ASP A 118 5.79 -14.39 18.83
C ASP A 118 4.26 -14.39 18.66
N LYS A 119 3.67 -13.35 18.05
CA LYS A 119 2.19 -13.26 17.87
C LYS A 119 1.65 -14.05 16.68
N PHE A 120 2.51 -14.50 15.78
CA PHE A 120 2.10 -15.19 14.55
C PHE A 120 2.26 -16.70 14.60
N GLU A 121 3.03 -17.23 15.56
CA GLU A 121 3.08 -18.67 15.84
C GLU A 121 1.68 -19.25 16.12
N VAL A 122 0.75 -18.43 16.62
CA VAL A 122 -0.65 -18.84 16.91
C VAL A 122 -1.44 -19.27 15.66
N TYR A 123 -1.00 -18.88 14.44
CA TYR A 123 -1.63 -19.31 13.18
C TYR A 123 -0.85 -20.42 12.46
N ALA A 124 0.34 -20.78 12.95
CA ALA A 124 1.04 -21.99 12.56
C ALA A 124 0.63 -23.09 13.55
N GLY A 125 -0.63 -23.53 13.46
CA GLY A 125 -1.09 -24.68 14.24
C GLY A 125 -0.13 -25.85 14.06
N ASP A 126 0.19 -26.50 15.18
CA ASP A 126 0.89 -27.78 15.21
C ASP A 126 0.10 -28.82 14.37
N GLU A 127 0.87 -29.53 13.54
CA GLU A 127 0.54 -30.73 12.71
C GLU A 127 -0.29 -30.54 11.42
#